data_AF-A0A6F9DDV5-F1
#
_entry.id   AF-A0A6F9DDV5-F1
#
_cell.length_a   1.000
_cell.length_b   1.000
_cell.length_c   1.000
_cell.angle_alpha   90.00
_cell.angle_beta   90.00
_cell.angle_gamma   90.00
#
_symmetry.space_group_name_H-M   'P 1'
#
loop_
_entity.id
_entity.type
_entity.pdbx_description
1 polymer ?
#
loop_
_entity_poly.entity_id
_entity_poly.type
_entity_poly.pdbx_seq_one_letter_code
_entity_poly.pdbx_strand_id
1 'polypeptide(L)'
;MNVQFAFSCCISAILTFLKATNPTKVHKGLTICRFVTNRLEPLSLQSSYLTQELKIVHIQHPARSLLEAAVSIATQCPSKTLRQRSAQFLTKFVNKFAWSDRFHLVFYLINTVEHSGVVGHMTVYFKDKLAEILQGEPPLGSHVFLKPSNFEKLLRKCIALPQGSETDLLSEYDRIMASLNLLRFLFLRDTNNKTGIWEQVPTIEIQFLNLLRTDINLSRMHFREELKKQSLPVKGEQAPTPEFTINGVSLPSLPPKHRVQMLQSAIHSFDMMQTVCIRVQEIMDKKPTELQTAP
;
A
#
# COMPACT_ATOMS: atom_id res chain seq x y z
N MET A 1 -17.18 3.30 32.44
CA MET A 1 -17.69 3.96 31.22
C MET A 1 -17.32 3.10 30.02
N ASN A 2 -18.28 2.71 29.18
CA ASN A 2 -18.01 1.91 27.99
C ASN A 2 -17.11 2.73 27.02
N VAL A 3 -15.88 2.28 26.79
CA VAL A 3 -14.90 3.00 25.95
C VAL A 3 -15.37 3.13 24.50
N GLN A 4 -16.15 2.16 24.00
CA GLN A 4 -16.69 2.19 22.65
C GLN A 4 -17.79 3.25 22.52
N PHE A 5 -18.61 3.40 23.55
CA PHE A 5 -19.61 4.48 23.64
C PHE A 5 -18.93 5.86 23.77
N ALA A 6 -17.92 5.98 24.62
CA ALA A 6 -17.15 7.22 24.70
C ALA A 6 -16.48 7.57 23.36
N PHE A 7 -15.98 6.56 22.64
CA PHE A 7 -15.44 6.73 21.30
C PHE A 7 -16.50 7.22 20.33
N SER A 8 -17.68 6.58 20.26
CA SER A 8 -18.75 6.99 19.35
C SER A 8 -19.16 8.44 19.59
N CYS A 9 -19.36 8.86 20.84
CA CYS A 9 -19.67 10.24 21.18
C CYS A 9 -18.62 11.26 20.68
N CYS A 10 -17.35 10.87 20.62
CA CYS A 10 -16.27 11.76 20.20
C CYS A 10 -15.99 11.78 18.69
N ILE A 11 -16.51 10.83 17.90
CA ILE A 11 -16.15 10.68 16.47
C ILE A 11 -16.40 11.96 15.66
N SER A 12 -17.55 12.62 15.87
CA SER A 12 -17.89 13.85 15.14
C SER A 12 -16.88 14.97 15.41
N ALA A 13 -16.58 15.24 16.69
CA ALA A 13 -15.59 16.24 17.07
C ALA A 13 -14.19 15.89 16.55
N ILE A 14 -13.78 14.61 16.64
CA ILE A 14 -12.51 14.13 16.09
C ILE A 14 -12.43 14.43 14.60
N LEU A 15 -13.47 14.10 13.83
CA LEU A 15 -13.50 14.36 12.39
C LEU A 15 -13.39 15.85 12.06
N THR A 16 -14.04 16.72 12.84
CA THR A 16 -13.88 18.17 12.69
C THR A 16 -12.43 18.61 12.89
N PHE A 17 -11.73 18.06 13.88
CA PHE A 17 -10.32 18.37 14.11
C PHE A 17 -9.41 17.81 12.99
N LEU A 18 -9.66 16.60 12.52
CA LEU A 18 -8.85 15.95 11.48
C LEU A 18 -9.01 16.62 10.11
N LYS A 19 -10.21 17.10 9.77
CA LYS A 19 -10.49 17.78 8.50
C LYS A 19 -10.10 19.27 8.50
N ALA A 20 -9.56 19.79 9.61
CA ALA A 20 -9.12 21.16 9.68
C ALA A 20 -7.86 21.40 8.86
N THR A 21 -7.75 22.58 8.23
CA THR A 21 -6.51 23.01 7.55
C THR A 21 -5.40 23.42 8.52
N ASN A 22 -5.77 23.82 9.74
CA ASN A 22 -4.84 24.25 10.77
C ASN A 22 -4.07 23.06 11.38
N PRO A 23 -2.73 23.01 11.29
CA PRO A 23 -1.93 21.87 11.79
C PRO A 23 -2.09 21.59 13.30
N THR A 24 -2.33 22.60 14.12
CA THR A 24 -2.55 22.45 15.57
C THR A 24 -3.90 21.77 15.84
N LYS A 25 -4.94 22.08 15.07
CA LYS A 25 -6.24 21.38 15.15
C LYS A 25 -6.09 19.92 14.73
N VAL A 26 -5.40 19.65 13.63
CA VAL A 26 -5.10 18.28 13.16
C VAL A 26 -4.30 17.51 14.22
N HIS A 27 -3.29 18.14 14.82
CA HIS A 27 -2.48 17.55 15.89
C HIS A 27 -3.35 17.14 17.09
N LYS A 28 -4.28 18.00 17.52
CA LYS A 28 -5.23 17.68 18.59
C LYS A 28 -6.13 16.50 18.21
N GLY A 29 -6.68 16.52 16.99
CA GLY A 29 -7.49 15.41 16.45
C GLY A 29 -6.75 14.07 16.50
N LEU A 30 -5.53 14.00 15.96
CA LEU A 30 -4.69 12.79 15.99
C LEU A 30 -4.31 12.36 17.42
N THR A 31 -4.13 13.32 18.33
CA THR A 31 -3.84 13.02 19.74
C THR A 31 -5.03 12.37 20.44
N ILE A 32 -6.24 12.87 20.18
CA ILE A 32 -7.49 12.28 20.68
C ILE A 32 -7.69 10.89 20.08
N CYS A 33 -7.54 10.74 18.76
CA CYS A 33 -7.57 9.45 18.06
C CYS A 33 -6.67 8.43 18.75
N ARG A 34 -5.39 8.79 18.95
CA ARG A 34 -4.41 7.90 19.61
C ARG A 34 -4.86 7.53 21.02
N PHE A 35 -5.32 8.50 21.81
CA PHE A 35 -5.76 8.25 23.17
C PHE A 35 -6.94 7.29 23.24
N VAL A 36 -7.97 7.50 22.40
CA VAL A 36 -9.16 6.65 22.41
C VAL A 36 -8.86 5.27 21.83
N THR A 37 -8.12 5.19 20.72
CA THR A 37 -7.70 3.91 20.12
C THR A 37 -6.86 3.07 21.09
N ASN A 38 -5.99 3.69 21.88
CA ASN A 38 -5.19 2.96 22.87
C ASN A 38 -6.02 2.36 24.01
N ARG A 39 -7.21 2.90 24.29
CA ARG A 39 -8.13 2.39 25.32
C ARG A 39 -9.11 1.35 24.80
N LEU A 40 -9.23 1.19 23.49
CA LEU A 40 -10.08 0.16 22.89
C LEU A 40 -9.36 -1.18 22.95
N GLU A 41 -10.06 -2.22 23.40
CA GLU A 41 -9.54 -3.59 23.35
C GLU A 41 -9.36 -4.05 21.90
N PRO A 42 -8.33 -4.86 21.58
CA PRO A 42 -8.20 -5.49 20.27
C PRO A 42 -9.48 -6.27 19.90
N LEU A 43 -9.83 -6.27 18.61
CA LEU A 43 -11.01 -6.99 18.07
C LEU A 43 -12.37 -6.59 18.67
N SER A 44 -12.44 -5.51 19.46
CA SER A 44 -13.66 -5.14 20.18
C SER A 44 -14.65 -4.33 19.34
N LEU A 45 -14.20 -3.65 18.27
CA LEU A 45 -15.07 -2.83 17.44
C LEU A 45 -15.76 -3.63 16.34
N GLN A 46 -17.03 -3.28 16.11
CA GLN A 46 -17.80 -3.68 14.94
C GLN A 46 -18.26 -2.44 14.16
N SER A 47 -18.25 -2.50 12.82
CA SER A 47 -18.66 -1.36 11.99
C SER A 47 -20.15 -1.06 12.14
N SER A 48 -20.96 -2.11 12.30
CA SER A 48 -22.41 -2.03 12.55
C SER A 48 -22.70 -1.25 13.83
N TYR A 49 -21.98 -1.54 14.92
CA TYR A 49 -22.10 -0.83 16.20
C TYR A 49 -21.82 0.66 16.03
N LEU A 50 -20.68 1.05 15.45
CA LEU A 50 -20.35 2.46 15.24
C LEU A 50 -21.39 3.17 14.37
N THR A 51 -21.90 2.48 13.34
CA THR A 51 -22.90 3.04 12.44
C THR A 51 -24.23 3.25 13.17
N GLN A 52 -24.65 2.30 14.00
CA GLN A 52 -25.88 2.37 14.80
C GLN A 52 -25.82 3.50 15.83
N GLU A 53 -24.73 3.60 16.59
CA GLU A 53 -24.54 4.65 17.60
C GLU A 53 -24.48 6.06 16.98
N LEU A 54 -24.09 6.17 15.71
CA LEU A 54 -23.91 7.45 15.02
C LEU A 54 -24.97 7.79 13.97
N LYS A 55 -26.08 7.03 13.94
CA LYS A 55 -27.24 7.35 13.09
C LYS A 55 -27.73 8.79 13.28
N ILE A 56 -27.59 9.33 14.49
CA ILE A 56 -28.08 10.66 14.90
C ILE A 56 -27.25 11.80 14.25
N VAL A 57 -26.00 11.55 13.84
CA VAL A 57 -25.08 12.61 13.39
C VAL A 57 -24.87 12.61 11.86
N HIS A 58 -25.72 11.90 11.11
CA HIS A 58 -25.67 11.78 9.65
C HIS A 58 -24.33 11.29 9.06
N ILE A 59 -23.49 10.63 9.87
CA ILE A 59 -22.25 9.99 9.38
C ILE A 59 -22.58 8.55 9.03
N GLN A 60 -22.84 8.28 7.75
CA GLN A 60 -23.25 6.94 7.28
C GLN A 60 -22.17 5.87 7.53
N HIS A 61 -20.88 6.24 7.43
CA HIS A 61 -19.76 5.31 7.60
C HIS A 61 -18.63 5.93 8.45
N PRO A 62 -18.77 5.96 9.79
CA PRO A 62 -17.86 6.69 10.66
C PRO A 62 -16.43 6.16 10.65
N ALA A 63 -16.26 4.84 10.60
CA ALA A 63 -14.94 4.22 10.48
C ALA A 63 -14.23 4.64 9.18
N ARG A 64 -14.95 4.63 8.05
CA ARG A 64 -14.40 5.04 6.74
C ARG A 64 -14.05 6.51 6.73
N SER A 65 -14.92 7.37 7.26
CA SER A 65 -14.67 8.82 7.35
C SER A 65 -13.40 9.15 8.14
N LEU A 66 -13.13 8.43 9.24
CA LEU A 66 -11.91 8.61 10.02
C LEU A 66 -10.67 8.15 9.25
N LEU A 67 -10.77 7.02 8.56
CA LEU A 67 -9.68 6.50 7.74
C LEU A 67 -9.38 7.42 6.55
N GLU A 68 -10.39 7.93 5.87
CA GLU A 68 -10.22 8.91 4.77
C GLU A 68 -9.55 10.19 5.24
N ALA A 69 -9.98 10.74 6.38
CA ALA A 69 -9.34 11.91 6.97
C ALA A 69 -7.87 11.60 7.32
N ALA A 70 -7.60 10.42 7.88
CA ALA A 70 -6.25 9.98 8.18
C ALA A 70 -5.39 9.78 6.92
N VAL A 71 -5.95 9.23 5.83
CA VAL A 71 -5.28 9.10 4.54
C VAL A 71 -4.93 10.48 3.97
N SER A 72 -5.88 11.42 3.91
CA SER A 72 -5.63 12.79 3.45
C SER A 72 -4.52 13.47 4.27
N ILE A 73 -4.54 13.33 5.60
CA ILE A 73 -3.44 13.86 6.43
C ILE A 73 -2.13 13.15 6.12
N ALA A 74 -2.13 11.82 5.97
CA ALA A 74 -0.92 11.04 5.73
C ALA A 74 -0.23 11.39 4.39
N THR A 75 -0.99 11.82 3.40
CA THR A 75 -0.49 12.10 2.04
C THR A 75 -0.28 13.58 1.78
N GLN A 76 -1.15 14.46 2.28
CA GLN A 76 -1.20 15.87 1.88
C GLN A 76 -0.74 16.84 2.98
N CYS A 77 -0.71 16.44 4.26
CA CYS A 77 -0.38 17.38 5.34
C CYS A 77 1.07 17.88 5.21
N PRO A 78 1.35 19.19 5.25
CA PRO A 78 2.72 19.71 5.12
C PRO A 78 3.69 19.20 6.20
N SER A 79 3.19 18.92 7.40
CA SER A 79 4.00 18.42 8.51
C SER A 79 4.32 16.94 8.36
N LYS A 80 5.59 16.61 8.09
CA LYS A 80 6.09 15.22 8.05
C LYS A 80 5.73 14.43 9.31
N THR A 81 5.82 15.05 10.48
CA THR A 81 5.49 14.41 11.76
C THR A 81 4.00 14.06 11.84
N LEU A 82 3.11 14.93 11.36
CA LEU A 82 1.67 14.63 11.34
C LEU A 82 1.35 13.56 10.30
N ARG A 83 1.98 13.60 9.12
CA ARG A 83 1.86 12.54 8.10
C ARG A 83 2.19 11.16 8.69
N GLN A 84 3.34 11.05 9.35
CA GLN A 84 3.80 9.80 9.98
C GLN A 84 2.85 9.32 11.08
N ARG A 85 2.38 10.22 11.95
CA ARG A 85 1.42 9.88 13.01
C ARG A 85 0.09 9.40 12.45
N SER A 86 -0.38 10.01 11.35
CA SER A 86 -1.60 9.62 10.68
C SER A 86 -1.49 8.25 10.02
N ALA A 87 -0.38 7.98 9.32
CA ALA A 87 -0.10 6.66 8.75
C ALA A 87 -0.08 5.55 9.82
N GLN A 88 0.56 5.81 10.97
CA GLN A 88 0.55 4.86 12.11
C GLN A 88 -0.85 4.65 12.71
N PHE A 89 -1.71 5.67 12.66
CA PHE A 89 -3.07 5.57 13.15
C PHE A 89 -3.91 4.62 12.29
N LEU A 90 -3.74 4.59 10.96
CA LEU A 90 -4.50 3.74 10.05
C LEU A 90 -4.51 2.26 10.51
N THR A 91 -3.33 1.65 10.65
CA THR A 91 -3.21 0.24 11.02
C THR A 91 -3.59 -0.02 12.47
N LYS A 92 -3.27 0.91 13.39
CA LYS A 92 -3.68 0.80 14.80
C LYS A 92 -5.20 0.82 14.96
N PHE A 93 -5.87 1.68 14.22
CA PHE A 93 -7.33 1.80 14.26
C PHE A 93 -7.99 0.58 13.63
N VAL A 94 -7.55 0.16 12.44
CA VAL A 94 -8.04 -1.06 11.76
C VAL A 94 -7.86 -2.32 12.63
N ASN A 95 -6.78 -2.40 13.42
CA ASN A 95 -6.55 -3.50 14.36
C ASN A 95 -7.58 -3.57 15.52
N LYS A 96 -8.35 -2.51 15.79
CA LYS A 96 -9.40 -2.55 16.82
C LYS A 96 -10.68 -3.23 16.35
N PHE A 97 -10.85 -3.42 15.05
CA PHE A 97 -12.02 -4.10 14.50
C PHE A 97 -11.85 -5.62 14.53
N ALA A 98 -12.98 -6.31 14.71
CA ALA A 98 -13.09 -7.73 14.48
C ALA A 98 -12.64 -8.11 13.05
N TRP A 99 -12.21 -9.36 12.84
CA TRP A 99 -11.59 -9.79 11.59
C TRP A 99 -12.43 -9.55 10.33
N SER A 100 -13.75 -9.75 10.39
CA SER A 100 -14.65 -9.51 9.26
C SER A 100 -14.68 -8.03 8.86
N ASP A 101 -14.92 -7.13 9.81
CA ASP A 101 -14.91 -5.69 9.57
C ASP A 101 -13.53 -5.20 9.12
N ARG A 102 -12.48 -5.73 9.73
CA ARG A 102 -11.10 -5.45 9.36
C ARG A 102 -10.84 -5.78 7.90
N PHE A 103 -11.29 -6.94 7.41
CA PHE A 103 -11.17 -7.30 5.99
C PHE A 103 -11.84 -6.25 5.10
N HIS A 104 -13.08 -5.85 5.42
CA HIS A 104 -13.81 -4.87 4.63
C HIS A 104 -13.14 -3.49 4.63
N LEU A 105 -12.57 -3.05 5.75
CA LEU A 105 -11.85 -1.78 5.83
C LEU A 105 -10.53 -1.81 5.05
N VAL A 106 -9.78 -2.91 5.12
CA VAL A 106 -8.55 -3.08 4.34
C VAL A 106 -8.86 -3.12 2.84
N PHE A 107 -9.87 -3.91 2.44
CA PHE A 107 -10.31 -3.96 1.05
C PHE A 107 -10.77 -2.60 0.56
N TYR A 108 -11.55 -1.87 1.37
CA TYR A 108 -11.96 -0.50 1.06
C TYR A 108 -10.76 0.39 0.77
N LEU A 109 -9.79 0.48 1.70
CA LEU A 109 -8.62 1.34 1.55
C LEU A 109 -7.78 1.01 0.31
N ILE A 110 -7.51 -0.27 0.07
CA ILE A 110 -6.74 -0.71 -1.10
C ILE A 110 -7.49 -0.44 -2.42
N ASN A 111 -8.83 -0.48 -2.40
CA ASN A 111 -9.63 -0.31 -3.59
C ASN A 111 -9.93 1.16 -3.93
N THR A 112 -10.00 2.06 -2.94
CA THR A 112 -10.44 3.45 -3.14
C THR A 112 -9.34 4.49 -3.01
N VAL A 113 -8.20 4.16 -2.40
CA VAL A 113 -7.07 5.09 -2.28
C VAL A 113 -6.13 4.92 -3.46
N GLU A 114 -5.81 6.04 -4.12
CA GLU A 114 -4.90 6.04 -5.28
C GLU A 114 -3.42 6.16 -4.88
N HIS A 115 -3.12 6.83 -3.76
CA HIS A 115 -1.74 7.11 -3.37
C HIS A 115 -0.92 5.83 -3.14
N SER A 116 0.10 5.60 -3.98
CA SER A 116 0.93 4.39 -4.02
C SER A 116 1.49 3.99 -2.64
N GLY A 117 2.04 4.95 -1.88
CA GLY A 117 2.54 4.70 -0.52
C GLY A 117 1.50 4.20 0.48
N VAL A 118 0.22 4.62 0.36
CA VAL A 118 -0.86 4.14 1.24
C VAL A 118 -1.29 2.75 0.84
N VAL A 119 -1.46 2.50 -0.47
CA VAL A 119 -1.77 1.16 -0.98
C VAL A 119 -0.67 0.18 -0.60
N GLY A 120 0.60 0.55 -0.82
CA GLY A 120 1.76 -0.25 -0.42
C GLY A 120 1.78 -0.53 1.08
N HIS A 121 1.49 0.47 1.93
CA HIS A 121 1.37 0.27 3.37
C HIS A 121 0.26 -0.74 3.75
N MET A 122 -0.90 -0.65 3.10
CA MET A 122 -2.01 -1.57 3.34
C MET A 122 -1.77 -2.97 2.77
N THR A 123 -1.01 -3.09 1.67
CA THR A 123 -0.53 -4.38 1.14
C THR A 123 0.44 -5.05 2.11
N VAL A 124 1.36 -4.30 2.71
CA VAL A 124 2.22 -4.81 3.79
C VAL A 124 1.39 -5.26 4.99
N TYR A 125 0.39 -4.46 5.40
CA TYR A 125 -0.53 -4.86 6.47
C TYR A 125 -1.27 -6.18 6.14
N PHE A 126 -1.75 -6.33 4.91
CA PHE A 126 -2.39 -7.58 4.47
C PHE A 126 -1.43 -8.76 4.55
N LYS A 127 -0.20 -8.62 4.04
CA LYS A 127 0.87 -9.63 4.16
C LYS A 127 1.12 -10.01 5.62
N ASP A 128 1.23 -9.04 6.52
CA ASP A 128 1.47 -9.28 7.94
C ASP A 128 0.29 -10.04 8.60
N LYS A 129 -0.95 -9.73 8.20
CA LYS A 129 -2.13 -10.48 8.66
C LYS A 129 -2.15 -11.91 8.13
N LEU A 130 -1.75 -12.14 6.89
CA LEU A 130 -1.58 -13.51 6.39
C LEU A 130 -0.48 -14.25 7.14
N ALA A 131 0.61 -13.58 7.52
CA ALA A 131 1.65 -14.19 8.34
C ALA A 131 1.12 -14.65 9.70
N GLU A 132 0.29 -13.83 10.37
CA GLU A 132 -0.40 -14.21 11.61
C GLU A 132 -1.32 -15.43 11.41
N ILE A 133 -2.06 -15.48 10.30
CA ILE A 133 -3.05 -16.53 10.04
C ILE A 133 -2.40 -17.86 9.63
N LEU A 134 -1.34 -17.79 8.81
CA LEU A 134 -0.64 -18.98 8.32
C LEU A 134 0.32 -19.55 9.37
N GLN A 135 0.53 -18.86 10.49
CA GLN A 135 1.36 -19.32 11.60
C GLN A 135 0.55 -20.19 12.57
N GLY A 136 0.79 -21.51 12.54
CA GLY A 136 0.21 -22.43 13.51
C GLY A 136 -1.32 -22.43 13.50
N GLU A 137 -1.93 -22.22 14.67
CA GLU A 137 -3.38 -22.09 14.81
C GLU A 137 -3.86 -20.69 14.46
N PRO A 138 -4.74 -20.53 13.44
CA PRO A 138 -5.19 -19.22 13.00
C PRO A 138 -6.09 -18.57 14.07
N PRO A 139 -5.99 -17.25 14.29
CA PRO A 139 -6.87 -16.54 15.21
C PRO A 139 -8.35 -16.72 14.84
N LEU A 140 -9.23 -16.79 15.85
CA LEU A 140 -10.67 -16.96 15.64
C LEU A 140 -11.24 -15.87 14.71
N GLY A 141 -12.00 -16.29 13.70
CA GLY A 141 -12.63 -15.39 12.72
C GLY A 141 -11.69 -14.86 11.61
N SER A 142 -10.39 -15.15 11.67
CA SER A 142 -9.42 -14.68 10.67
C SER A 142 -9.54 -15.33 9.29
N HIS A 143 -10.23 -16.49 9.21
CA HIS A 143 -10.50 -17.23 7.96
C HIS A 143 -11.17 -16.38 6.86
N VAL A 144 -11.79 -15.26 7.21
CA VAL A 144 -12.35 -14.29 6.24
C VAL A 144 -11.30 -13.78 5.25
N PHE A 145 -10.02 -13.70 5.64
CA PHE A 145 -8.91 -13.32 4.77
C PHE A 145 -8.42 -14.46 3.86
N LEU A 146 -8.72 -15.72 4.20
CA LEU A 146 -8.36 -16.90 3.42
C LEU A 146 -9.49 -17.42 2.54
N LYS A 147 -10.74 -17.00 2.79
CA LYS A 147 -11.88 -17.38 1.94
C LYS A 147 -11.53 -17.08 0.48
N PRO A 148 -11.58 -18.06 -0.46
CA PRO A 148 -11.01 -17.91 -1.80
C PRO A 148 -11.46 -16.64 -2.53
N SER A 149 -12.76 -16.34 -2.52
CA SER A 149 -13.32 -15.16 -3.17
C SER A 149 -12.90 -13.83 -2.52
N ASN A 150 -12.57 -13.83 -1.23
CA ASN A 150 -12.08 -12.65 -0.53
C ASN A 150 -10.58 -12.45 -0.75
N PHE A 151 -9.81 -13.53 -0.60
CA PHE A 151 -8.37 -13.55 -0.83
C PHE A 151 -8.04 -13.09 -2.25
N GLU A 152 -8.67 -13.71 -3.25
CA GLU A 152 -8.45 -13.36 -4.66
C GLU A 152 -8.78 -11.89 -4.95
N LYS A 153 -9.90 -11.38 -4.45
CA LYS A 153 -10.29 -9.97 -4.62
C LYS A 153 -9.24 -9.01 -4.05
N LEU A 154 -8.73 -9.30 -2.85
CA LEU A 154 -7.75 -8.44 -2.19
C LEU A 154 -6.36 -8.57 -2.85
N LEU A 155 -5.97 -9.79 -3.21
CA LEU A 155 -4.75 -10.07 -3.93
C LEU A 155 -4.72 -9.31 -5.25
N ARG A 156 -5.73 -9.47 -6.12
CA ARG A 156 -5.83 -8.77 -7.42
C ARG A 156 -5.66 -7.25 -7.29
N LYS A 157 -6.17 -6.65 -6.21
CA LYS A 157 -6.01 -5.20 -5.98
C LYS A 157 -4.61 -4.82 -5.53
N CYS A 158 -3.93 -5.67 -4.76
CA CYS A 158 -2.54 -5.47 -4.39
C CYS A 158 -1.61 -5.62 -5.61
N ILE A 159 -1.72 -6.72 -6.36
CA ILE A 159 -0.81 -7.06 -7.48
C ILE A 159 -1.32 -6.52 -8.83
N ALA A 160 -1.53 -5.22 -8.90
CA ALA A 160 -1.98 -4.53 -10.12
C ALA A 160 -1.07 -3.37 -10.48
N LEU A 161 -0.88 -3.18 -11.79
CA LEU A 161 -0.35 -1.96 -12.39
C LEU A 161 -1.54 -1.04 -12.70
N PRO A 162 -1.70 0.13 -12.06
CA PRO A 162 -2.93 0.91 -12.13
C PRO A 162 -3.30 1.35 -13.55
N GLN A 163 -2.32 1.59 -14.41
CA GLN A 163 -2.51 1.95 -15.82
C GLN A 163 -1.92 0.88 -16.77
N GLY A 164 -1.75 -0.37 -16.31
CA GLY A 164 -1.11 -1.41 -17.11
C GLY A 164 0.30 -0.99 -17.56
N SER A 165 0.60 -1.12 -18.85
CA SER A 165 1.89 -0.74 -19.44
C SER A 165 2.20 0.76 -19.44
N GLU A 166 1.20 1.61 -19.16
CA GLU A 166 1.38 3.08 -19.06
C GLU A 166 1.70 3.54 -17.62
N THR A 167 1.85 2.59 -16.69
CA THR A 167 2.11 2.91 -15.29
C THR A 167 3.47 3.58 -15.13
N ASP A 168 3.50 4.76 -14.50
CA ASP A 168 4.75 5.36 -14.02
C ASP A 168 5.28 4.54 -12.83
N LEU A 169 6.22 3.65 -13.13
CA LEU A 169 6.82 2.73 -12.16
C LEU A 169 7.54 3.44 -11.01
N LEU A 170 8.04 4.67 -11.20
CA LEU A 170 8.72 5.42 -10.14
C LEU A 170 7.70 6.00 -9.17
N SER A 171 6.59 6.55 -9.68
CA SER A 171 5.49 7.04 -8.86
C SER A 171 4.77 5.91 -8.11
N GLU A 172 4.70 4.72 -8.71
CA GLU A 172 4.10 3.51 -8.12
C GLU A 172 5.09 2.62 -7.36
N TYR A 173 6.33 3.07 -7.14
CA TYR A 173 7.40 2.25 -6.56
C TYR A 173 7.01 1.57 -5.25
N ASP A 174 6.45 2.32 -4.28
CA ASP A 174 6.06 1.80 -2.97
C ASP A 174 5.00 0.69 -3.08
N ARG A 175 4.05 0.85 -4.00
CA ARG A 175 3.00 -0.14 -4.28
C ARG A 175 3.61 -1.38 -4.90
N ILE A 176 4.37 -1.23 -5.99
CA ILE A 176 4.99 -2.34 -6.72
C ILE A 176 5.89 -3.17 -5.81
N MET A 177 6.74 -2.51 -5.01
CA MET A 177 7.63 -3.20 -4.08
C MET A 177 6.86 -3.94 -2.98
N ALA A 178 5.77 -3.36 -2.46
CA ALA A 178 4.92 -4.06 -1.50
C ALA A 178 4.26 -5.30 -2.11
N SER A 179 3.78 -5.21 -3.36
CA SER A 179 3.14 -6.30 -4.09
C SER A 179 4.10 -7.44 -4.41
N LEU A 180 5.31 -7.12 -4.88
CA LEU A 180 6.37 -8.10 -5.10
C LEU A 180 6.77 -8.81 -3.78
N ASN A 181 6.86 -8.07 -2.67
CA ASN A 181 7.17 -8.67 -1.37
C ASN A 181 6.01 -9.51 -0.81
N LEU A 182 4.76 -9.16 -1.09
CA LEU A 182 3.59 -9.99 -0.77
C LEU A 182 3.66 -11.32 -1.53
N LEU A 183 3.88 -11.29 -2.85
CA LEU A 183 4.01 -12.50 -3.66
C LEU A 183 5.18 -13.38 -3.19
N ARG A 184 6.34 -12.76 -2.95
CA ARG A 184 7.51 -13.47 -2.41
C ARG A 184 7.18 -14.16 -1.10
N PHE A 185 6.50 -13.47 -0.19
CA PHE A 185 6.08 -14.05 1.08
C PHE A 185 5.13 -15.23 0.88
N LEU A 186 4.10 -15.07 0.05
CA LEU A 186 3.09 -16.11 -0.19
C LEU A 186 3.70 -17.39 -0.74
N PHE A 187 4.50 -17.30 -1.80
CA PHE A 187 5.12 -18.49 -2.40
C PHE A 187 6.17 -19.16 -1.50
N LEU A 188 6.78 -18.42 -0.58
CA LEU A 188 7.69 -19.02 0.42
C LEU A 188 6.95 -19.64 1.59
N ARG A 189 5.85 -19.03 2.04
CA ARG A 189 5.17 -19.40 3.28
C ARG A 189 4.07 -20.44 3.07
N ASP A 190 3.32 -20.34 1.98
CA ASP A 190 2.13 -21.16 1.75
C ASP A 190 2.43 -22.42 0.93
N THR A 191 3.30 -23.28 1.45
CA THR A 191 3.73 -24.51 0.76
C THR A 191 2.60 -25.51 0.54
N ASN A 192 1.58 -25.47 1.40
CA ASN A 192 0.44 -26.39 1.38
C ASN A 192 -0.78 -25.75 0.71
N ASN A 193 -0.59 -24.59 0.08
CA ASN A 193 -1.59 -23.87 -0.69
C ASN A 193 -2.89 -23.55 0.07
N LYS A 194 -2.79 -23.21 1.36
CA LYS A 194 -3.91 -22.82 2.21
C LYS A 194 -4.63 -21.56 1.72
N THR A 195 -3.92 -20.65 1.05
CA THR A 195 -4.51 -19.43 0.48
C THR A 195 -5.06 -19.64 -0.93
N GLY A 196 -4.70 -20.74 -1.60
CA GLY A 196 -4.97 -20.94 -3.02
C GLY A 196 -4.10 -20.07 -3.94
N ILE A 197 -2.90 -19.69 -3.50
CA ILE A 197 -2.01 -18.82 -4.30
C ILE A 197 -1.43 -19.55 -5.51
N TRP A 198 -1.21 -20.87 -5.40
CA TRP A 198 -0.57 -21.65 -6.45
C TRP A 198 -1.49 -21.82 -7.68
N GLU A 199 -2.81 -21.79 -7.51
CA GLU A 199 -3.77 -21.76 -8.62
C GLU A 199 -3.76 -20.42 -9.37
N GLN A 200 -3.30 -19.35 -8.72
CA GLN A 200 -3.28 -18.00 -9.31
C GLN A 200 -2.01 -17.74 -10.14
N VAL A 201 -1.02 -18.66 -10.13
CA VAL A 201 0.26 -18.49 -10.82
C VAL A 201 0.12 -18.05 -12.28
N PRO A 202 -0.70 -18.68 -13.14
CA PRO A 202 -0.83 -18.26 -14.54
C PRO A 202 -1.34 -16.82 -14.67
N THR A 203 -2.28 -16.44 -13.80
CA THR A 203 -2.84 -15.09 -13.78
C THR A 203 -1.79 -14.07 -13.30
N ILE A 204 -1.05 -14.38 -12.24
CA ILE A 204 0.00 -13.51 -11.67
C ILE A 204 1.12 -13.29 -12.69
N GLU A 205 1.53 -14.35 -13.37
CA GLU A 205 2.61 -14.28 -14.36
C GLU A 205 2.22 -13.39 -15.54
N ILE A 206 1.05 -13.62 -16.13
CA ILE A 206 0.58 -12.89 -17.32
C ILE A 206 0.17 -11.46 -16.97
N GLN A 207 -0.63 -11.26 -15.93
CA GLN A 207 -1.28 -9.96 -15.64
C GLN A 207 -0.43 -9.03 -14.80
N PHE A 208 0.68 -9.50 -14.22
CA PHE A 208 1.52 -8.66 -13.37
C PHE A 208 3.02 -8.83 -13.67
N LEU A 209 3.60 -10.02 -13.50
CA LEU A 209 5.07 -10.18 -13.55
C LEU A 209 5.64 -9.92 -14.94
N ASN A 210 5.02 -10.43 -16.00
CA ASN A 210 5.50 -10.25 -17.37
C ASN A 210 5.37 -8.80 -17.86
N LEU A 211 4.25 -8.15 -17.54
CA LEU A 211 4.04 -6.72 -17.81
C LEU A 211 5.10 -5.89 -17.08
N LEU A 212 5.25 -6.11 -15.78
CA LEU A 212 6.22 -5.37 -14.97
C LEU A 212 7.66 -5.55 -15.46
N ARG A 213 8.08 -6.75 -15.86
CA ARG A 213 9.42 -6.96 -16.45
C ARG A 213 9.64 -6.17 -17.72
N THR A 214 8.63 -6.16 -18.59
CA THR A 214 8.66 -5.44 -19.87
C THR A 214 8.80 -3.94 -19.59
N ASP A 215 7.97 -3.40 -18.72
CA ASP A 215 7.95 -1.97 -18.38
C ASP A 215 9.23 -1.54 -17.67
N ILE A 216 9.78 -2.37 -16.77
CA ILE A 216 11.06 -2.10 -16.11
C ILE A 216 12.20 -2.05 -17.14
N ASN A 217 12.26 -3.02 -18.06
CA ASN A 217 13.32 -3.07 -19.06
C ASN A 217 13.26 -1.85 -19.99
N LEU A 218 12.05 -1.50 -20.46
CA LEU A 218 11.82 -0.34 -21.32
C LEU A 218 12.19 0.96 -20.60
N SER A 219 11.64 1.19 -19.40
CA SER A 219 11.90 2.40 -18.62
C SER A 219 13.38 2.54 -18.30
N ARG A 220 14.04 1.47 -17.84
CA ARG A 220 15.47 1.48 -17.54
C ARG A 220 16.32 1.81 -18.76
N MET A 221 15.97 1.28 -19.94
CA MET A 221 16.68 1.58 -21.19
C MET A 221 16.61 3.08 -21.50
N HIS A 222 15.42 3.69 -21.45
CA HIS A 222 15.25 5.13 -21.69
C HIS A 222 16.05 6.00 -20.70
N PHE A 223 16.03 5.66 -19.41
CA PHE A 223 16.80 6.40 -18.41
C PHE A 223 18.32 6.23 -18.60
N ARG A 224 18.79 5.05 -19.03
CA ARG A 224 20.22 4.81 -19.34
C ARG A 224 20.66 5.58 -20.60
N GLU A 225 19.83 5.65 -21.62
CA GLU A 225 20.11 6.47 -22.81
C GLU A 225 20.21 7.94 -22.47
N GLU A 226 19.29 8.44 -21.64
CA GLU A 226 19.30 9.84 -21.21
C GLU A 226 20.53 10.17 -20.34
N LEU A 227 20.96 9.22 -19.50
CA LEU A 227 22.19 9.36 -18.71
C LEU A 227 23.43 9.47 -19.61
N LYS A 228 23.50 8.67 -20.69
CA LYS A 228 24.60 8.74 -21.67
C LYS A 228 24.65 10.09 -22.39
N LYS A 229 23.51 10.67 -22.76
CA LYS A 229 23.47 12.00 -23.40
C LYS A 229 24.06 13.10 -22.52
N GLN A 230 23.88 13.00 -21.19
CA GLN A 230 24.42 13.95 -20.23
C GLN A 230 25.92 13.78 -19.95
N SER A 231 26.49 12.61 -20.26
CA SER A 231 27.93 12.35 -20.11
C SER A 231 28.79 12.87 -21.27
N LEU A 232 28.16 13.37 -22.35
CA LEU A 232 28.87 14.01 -23.46
C LEU A 232 29.34 15.40 -23.03
N PRO A 233 30.58 15.83 -23.36
CA PRO A 233 31.12 17.10 -22.92
C PRO A 233 30.33 18.28 -23.54
N VAL A 234 29.52 18.93 -22.73
CA VAL A 234 28.85 20.18 -23.08
C VAL A 234 29.84 21.33 -22.81
N LYS A 235 30.22 22.07 -23.87
CA LYS A 235 31.00 23.30 -23.72
C LYS A 235 30.12 24.37 -23.05
N GLY A 236 30.58 24.88 -21.91
CA GLY A 236 30.01 26.03 -21.20
C GLY A 236 29.25 25.66 -19.93
N GLU A 237 29.43 26.46 -18.89
CA GLU A 237 28.63 26.42 -17.66
C GLU A 237 27.17 26.75 -18.01
N GLN A 238 26.33 25.73 -18.17
CA GLN A 238 24.96 25.93 -18.64
C GLN A 238 23.97 25.93 -17.48
N ALA A 239 23.11 26.96 -17.54
CA ALA A 239 21.89 27.17 -16.77
C ALA A 239 21.05 25.89 -16.60
N PRO A 240 20.13 25.84 -15.61
CA PRO A 240 19.21 24.72 -15.45
C PRO A 240 18.57 24.33 -16.79
N THR A 241 18.72 23.07 -17.17
CA THR A 241 18.04 22.52 -18.34
C THR A 241 16.53 22.54 -18.10
N PRO A 242 15.69 22.89 -19.10
CA PRO A 242 14.25 22.94 -18.93
C PRO A 242 13.68 21.59 -18.47
N GLU A 243 12.48 21.62 -17.86
CA GLU A 243 11.69 20.42 -17.59
C GLU A 243 11.56 19.58 -18.85
N PHE A 244 11.65 18.26 -18.69
CA PHE A 244 11.61 17.33 -19.81
C PHE A 244 11.01 15.99 -19.38
N THR A 245 10.43 15.28 -20.34
CA THR A 245 9.73 14.01 -20.09
C THR A 245 10.57 12.85 -20.60
N ILE A 246 10.78 11.82 -19.77
CA ILE A 246 11.37 10.53 -20.20
C ILE A 246 10.28 9.47 -20.11
N ASN A 247 9.88 8.91 -21.24
CA ASN A 247 8.91 7.81 -21.30
C ASN A 247 7.63 8.09 -20.48
N GLY A 248 7.04 9.28 -20.64
CA GLY A 248 5.84 9.71 -19.89
C GLY A 248 6.11 10.26 -18.48
N VAL A 249 7.30 10.06 -17.91
CA VAL A 249 7.67 10.60 -16.59
C VAL A 249 8.18 12.04 -16.73
N SER A 250 7.45 12.99 -16.16
CA SER A 250 7.86 14.40 -16.11
C SER A 250 8.94 14.60 -15.05
N LEU A 251 10.07 15.20 -15.44
CA LEU A 251 11.20 15.45 -14.56
C LEU A 251 11.40 16.94 -14.32
N PRO A 252 11.67 17.35 -13.07
CA PRO A 252 11.86 18.75 -12.73
C PRO A 252 13.13 19.32 -13.37
N SER A 253 13.12 20.63 -13.61
CA SER A 253 14.32 21.35 -14.02
C SER A 253 15.36 21.29 -12.91
N LEU A 254 16.51 20.69 -13.20
CA LEU A 254 17.61 20.50 -12.25
C LEU A 254 18.95 20.88 -12.87
N PRO A 255 19.91 21.35 -12.05
CA PRO A 255 21.30 21.50 -12.52
C PRO A 255 21.87 20.16 -12.99
N PRO A 256 22.82 20.15 -13.95
CA PRO A 256 23.30 18.93 -14.60
C PRO A 256 23.75 17.82 -13.63
N LYS A 257 24.48 18.18 -12.56
CA LYS A 257 24.94 17.21 -11.54
C LYS A 257 23.77 16.53 -10.80
N HIS A 258 22.73 17.30 -10.45
CA HIS A 258 21.55 16.76 -9.76
C HIS A 258 20.69 15.92 -10.70
N ARG A 259 20.64 16.26 -12.00
CA ARG A 259 19.96 15.49 -13.04
C ARG A 259 20.60 14.10 -13.21
N VAL A 260 21.93 14.02 -13.29
CA VAL A 260 22.67 12.75 -13.33
C VAL A 260 22.36 11.88 -12.10
N GLN A 261 22.41 12.46 -10.89
CA GLN A 261 22.08 11.75 -9.65
C GLN A 261 20.65 11.22 -9.63
N MET A 262 19.69 12.01 -10.09
CA MET A 262 18.28 11.61 -10.18
C MET A 262 18.09 10.45 -11.16
N LEU A 263 18.69 10.51 -12.35
CA LEU A 263 18.63 9.42 -13.33
C LEU A 263 19.26 8.13 -12.78
N GLN A 264 20.41 8.25 -12.11
CA GLN A 264 21.02 7.12 -11.42
C GLN A 264 20.08 6.55 -10.36
N SER A 265 19.48 7.39 -9.52
CA SER A 265 18.51 6.94 -8.50
C SER A 265 17.32 6.20 -9.12
N ALA A 266 16.77 6.69 -10.23
CA ALA A 266 15.69 6.02 -10.95
C ALA A 266 16.12 4.64 -11.49
N ILE A 267 17.31 4.55 -12.10
CA ILE A 267 17.87 3.28 -12.57
C ILE A 267 18.03 2.28 -11.41
N HIS A 268 18.54 2.72 -10.26
CA HIS A 268 18.63 1.86 -9.08
C HIS A 268 17.25 1.37 -8.61
N SER A 269 16.22 2.23 -8.63
CA SER A 269 14.86 1.81 -8.31
C SER A 269 14.35 0.72 -9.26
N PHE A 270 14.60 0.85 -10.58
CA PHE A 270 14.28 -0.19 -11.56
C PHE A 270 15.02 -1.50 -11.30
N ASP A 271 16.32 -1.43 -10.99
CA ASP A 271 17.13 -2.61 -10.70
C ASP A 271 16.68 -3.32 -9.40
N MET A 272 16.25 -2.56 -8.39
CA MET A 272 15.65 -3.12 -7.17
C MET A 272 14.32 -3.83 -7.45
N MET A 273 13.42 -3.22 -8.22
CA MET A 273 12.16 -3.87 -8.62
C MET A 273 12.43 -5.14 -9.43
N GLN A 274 13.38 -5.09 -10.38
CA GLN A 274 13.75 -6.26 -11.18
C GLN A 274 14.29 -7.40 -10.32
N THR A 275 15.19 -7.09 -9.38
CA THR A 275 15.80 -8.10 -8.50
C THR A 275 14.74 -8.86 -7.70
N VAL A 276 13.78 -8.14 -7.12
CA VAL A 276 12.69 -8.81 -6.37
C VAL A 276 11.75 -9.56 -7.32
N CYS A 277 11.44 -9.01 -8.50
CA CYS A 277 10.61 -9.67 -9.51
C CYS A 277 11.20 -11.00 -9.99
N ILE A 278 12.51 -11.03 -10.27
CA ILE A 278 13.24 -12.27 -10.62
C ILE A 278 13.15 -13.24 -9.45
N ARG A 279 13.40 -12.76 -8.23
CA ARG A 279 13.35 -13.62 -7.05
C ARG A 279 11.98 -14.26 -6.82
N VAL A 280 10.89 -13.52 -7.09
CA VAL A 280 9.53 -14.07 -7.04
C VAL A 280 9.36 -15.20 -8.04
N GLN A 281 9.81 -15.02 -9.29
CA GLN A 281 9.76 -16.08 -10.31
C GLN A 281 10.53 -17.32 -9.91
N GLU A 282 11.78 -17.16 -9.46
CA GLU A 282 12.61 -18.30 -9.05
C GLU A 282 11.96 -19.16 -7.96
N ILE A 283 11.19 -18.54 -7.06
CA ILE A 283 10.46 -19.24 -6.00
C ILE A 283 9.22 -19.91 -6.58
N MET A 284 8.49 -19.20 -7.45
CA MET A 284 7.29 -19.70 -8.13
C MET A 284 7.57 -20.91 -9.01
N ASP A 285 8.70 -20.92 -9.74
CA ASP A 285 9.12 -22.03 -10.60
C ASP A 285 9.48 -23.29 -9.78
N LYS A 286 9.85 -23.12 -8.51
CA LYS A 286 10.14 -24.20 -7.56
C LYS A 286 8.88 -24.64 -6.81
N LYS A 287 7.79 -24.89 -7.56
CA LYS A 287 6.51 -25.34 -6.98
C LYS A 287 6.75 -26.49 -5.99
N PRO A 288 6.22 -26.42 -4.75
CA PRO A 288 6.42 -27.45 -3.74
C PRO A 288 6.11 -28.85 -4.28
N THR A 289 6.98 -29.82 -4.00
CA THR A 289 6.86 -31.21 -4.49
C THR A 289 5.51 -31.84 -4.14
N GLU A 290 4.97 -31.52 -2.96
CA GLU A 290 3.66 -31.98 -2.49
C GLU A 290 2.48 -31.53 -3.38
N LEU A 291 2.63 -30.40 -4.09
CA LEU A 291 1.63 -29.87 -5.03
C LEU A 291 1.87 -30.31 -6.48
N GLN A 292 2.93 -31.08 -6.75
CA GLN A 292 3.22 -31.67 -8.06
C GLN A 292 2.58 -33.06 -8.20
N THR A 293 2.24 -33.71 -7.08
CA THR A 293 1.68 -35.08 -7.02
C THR A 293 0.16 -35.11 -6.83
N ALA A 294 -0.50 -33.95 -6.76
CA ALA A 294 -1.96 -33.88 -6.70
C ALA A 294 -2.54 -34.15 -8.10
N PRO A 295 -3.47 -35.12 -8.26
CA PRO A 295 -4.04 -35.51 -9.55
C PRO A 295 -4.88 -34.41 -10.21
#